data_AF-A0A822FI51-F1
#
_entry.id   AF-A0A822FI51-F1
#
_cell.length_a   1.000
_cell.length_b   1.000
_cell.length_c   1.000
_cell.angle_alpha   90.00
_cell.angle_beta   90.00
_cell.angle_gamma   90.00
#
_symmetry.space_group_name_H-M   'P 1'
#
loop_
_entity.id
_entity.type
_entity.pdbx_description
1 polymer ?
#
loop_
_entity_poly.entity_id
_entity_poly.type
_entity_poly.pdbx_seq_one_letter_code
_entity_poly.pdbx_strand_id
1 'polypeptide(L)' 'MRDPITDLKPKLSHRFCYLPFAAGPRNGIGQHFAMLEAKVMLAMLVERCDFIFEPGQKIVPEFIITMRPKYGLRARV' A
#
# COMPACT_ATOMS: atom_id res chain seq x y z
N MET A 1 11.84 3.20 -1.61
CA MET A 1 11.06 2.07 -2.13
C MET A 1 11.83 1.54 -3.32
N ARG A 2 12.42 0.35 -3.23
CA ARG A 2 13.05 -0.30 -4.39
C ARG A 2 11.95 -1.03 -5.15
N ASP A 3 12.07 -1.10 -6.45
CA ASP A 3 11.18 -1.91 -7.27
C ASP A 3 11.32 -3.38 -6.86
N PRO A 4 10.24 -4.08 -6.47
CA PRO A 4 10.30 -5.46 -6.03
C PRO A 4 10.60 -6.47 -7.16
N ILE A 5 10.51 -6.06 -8.42
CA ILE A 5 10.80 -6.88 -9.60
C ILE A 5 12.22 -6.63 -10.09
N THR A 6 12.69 -5.38 -10.04
CA THR A 6 14.00 -4.99 -10.62
C THR A 6 15.08 -4.66 -9.58
N ASP A 7 14.76 -4.61 -8.28
CA ASP A 7 15.58 -4.12 -7.14
C ASP A 7 16.23 -2.73 -7.35
N LEU A 8 15.87 -2.04 -8.43
CA LEU A 8 16.35 -0.70 -8.72
C LEU A 8 15.62 0.30 -7.84
N LYS A 9 16.32 1.34 -7.40
CA LYS A 9 15.66 2.54 -6.88
C LYS A 9 15.06 3.28 -8.08
N PRO A 10 13.73 3.40 -8.20
CA PRO A 10 13.13 4.17 -9.28
C PRO A 10 13.62 5.62 -9.18
N LYS A 11 14.03 6.18 -10.32
CA LYS A 11 14.41 7.60 -10.42
C LYS A 11 13.13 8.43 -10.29
N LEU A 12 12.82 8.83 -9.05
CA LEU A 12 11.70 9.71 -8.75
C LEU A 12 11.89 11.03 -9.51
N SER A 13 10.89 11.41 -10.32
CA SER A 13 10.95 12.59 -11.20
C SER A 13 11.15 13.90 -10.42
N HIS A 14 10.64 13.96 -9.19
CA HIS A 14 10.76 15.12 -8.30
C HIS A 14 10.85 14.68 -6.83
N ARG A 15 11.57 15.44 -5.98
CA ARG A 15 11.80 15.11 -4.55
C ARG A 15 10.52 14.95 -3.71
N PHE A 16 9.40 15.49 -4.18
CA PHE A 16 8.10 15.47 -3.49
C PHE A 16 7.01 14.67 -4.22
N CYS A 17 7.38 13.78 -5.16
CA CYS A 17 6.38 13.00 -5.89
C CYS A 17 5.77 11.83 -5.10
N TYR A 18 6.22 11.56 -3.88
CA TYR A 18 5.70 10.49 -3.03
C TYR A 18 5.57 10.95 -1.57
N LEU A 19 4.33 11.22 -1.14
CA LEU A 19 4.01 11.82 0.17
C LEU A 19 2.78 11.18 0.84
N PRO A 20 2.74 9.84 1.04
CA PRO A 20 1.57 9.16 1.59
C PRO A 20 1.24 9.54 3.04
N PHE A 21 2.23 10.02 3.80
CA PHE A 21 2.08 10.50 5.18
C PHE A 21 2.37 12.01 5.31
N ALA A 22 2.33 12.76 4.19
CA ALA A 22 2.83 14.13 4.08
C ALA A 22 4.34 14.26 4.43
N ALA A 23 4.83 15.49 4.60
CA ALA A 23 6.22 15.79 4.94
C ALA A 23 6.32 16.98 5.91
N GLY A 24 7.47 17.11 6.58
CA GLY A 24 7.75 18.18 7.54
C GLY A 24 7.22 17.89 8.95
N PRO A 25 7.19 18.89 9.85
CA PRO A 25 6.83 18.72 11.27
C PRO A 25 5.35 18.38 11.49
N ARG A 26 4.52 18.40 10.44
CA ARG A 26 3.10 18.06 10.46
C ARG A 26 2.79 16.82 9.60
N ASN A 27 3.78 15.95 9.39
CA ASN A 27 3.55 14.63 8.80
C ASN A 27 2.69 13.75 9.74
N GLY A 28 2.26 12.60 9.23
CA GLY A 28 1.48 11.65 10.02
C GLY A 28 2.28 11.18 11.24
N ILE A 29 1.81 11.51 12.45
CA ILE A 29 2.44 11.08 13.72
C ILE A 29 2.56 9.55 13.82
N GLY A 30 1.63 8.83 13.18
CA GLY A 30 1.61 7.37 13.10
C GLY A 30 2.46 6.77 11.97
N GLN A 31 3.24 7.55 11.20
CA GLN A 31 3.97 7.04 10.03
C GLN A 31 4.85 5.82 10.34
N HIS A 32 5.61 5.86 11.44
CA HIS A 32 6.49 4.75 11.81
C HIS A 32 5.71 3.52 12.25
N PHE A 33 4.65 3.72 13.03
CA PHE A 33 3.78 2.65 13.50
C PHE A 33 3.06 1.96 12.33
N ALA A 34 2.41 2.73 11.46
CA ALA A 34 1.68 2.21 10.30
C ALA A 34 2.61 1.42 9.36
N MET A 35 3.85 1.88 9.15
CA MET A 35 4.83 1.16 8.34
C MET A 35 5.32 -0.13 8.99
N LEU A 36 5.42 -0.18 10.32
CA LEU A 36 5.78 -1.40 11.04
C LEU A 36 4.64 -2.42 10.96
N GLU A 37 3.43 -1.99 11.29
CA GLU A 37 2.22 -2.81 11.25
C GLU A 37 2.00 -3.40 9.85
N ALA A 38 2.08 -2.56 8.80
CA ALA A 38 1.91 -3.02 7.43
C ALA A 38 2.93 -4.08 7.02
N LYS A 39 4.19 -3.96 7.46
CA LYS A 39 5.23 -4.96 7.16
C LYS A 39 4.99 -6.27 7.89
N VAL A 40 4.64 -6.21 9.18
CA VAL A 40 4.35 -7.41 9.98
C VAL A 40 3.13 -8.13 9.44
N MET A 41 2.05 -7.40 9.19
CA MET A 41 0.82 -7.96 8.59
C MET A 41 1.12 -8.59 7.23
N LEU A 42 1.86 -7.90 6.35
CA LEU A 42 2.21 -8.44 5.03
C LEU A 42 3.06 -9.71 5.13
N ALA A 43 4.06 -9.74 6.02
CA ALA A 43 4.89 -10.92 6.23
C ALA A 43 4.05 -12.12 6.69
N MET A 44 3.12 -11.91 7.64
CA MET A 44 2.22 -12.95 8.11
C MET A 44 1.26 -13.45 7.02
N LEU A 45 0.70 -12.55 6.21
CA LEU A 45 -0.22 -12.93 5.14
C LEU A 45 0.50 -13.72 4.05
N VAL A 46 1.70 -13.31 3.63
CA VAL A 46 2.48 -14.01 2.60
C VAL A 46 2.99 -15.37 3.09
N GLU A 47 3.29 -15.51 4.39
CA GLU A 47 3.72 -16.79 4.96
C GLU A 47 2.57 -17.81 5.06
N ARG A 48 1.33 -17.35 5.28
CA ARG A 48 0.23 -18.22 5.74
C ARG A 48 -0.96 -18.32 4.80
N CYS A 49 -1.04 -17.48 3.76
CA CYS A 49 -2.21 -17.37 2.92
C CYS A 49 -1.85 -17.40 1.43
N ASP A 50 -2.52 -18.28 0.69
CA ASP A 50 -2.47 -18.30 -0.78
C ASP A 50 -3.73 -17.62 -1.35
N PHE A 51 -3.61 -16.36 -1.72
CA PHE A 51 -4.77 -15.58 -2.16
C PHE A 51 -5.22 -15.94 -3.59
N ILE A 52 -6.47 -16.37 -3.72
CA ILE A 52 -7.17 -16.52 -5.00
C ILE A 52 -8.17 -15.38 -5.16
N PHE A 53 -7.82 -14.40 -5.99
CA PHE A 53 -8.68 -13.24 -6.27
C PHE A 53 -9.85 -13.60 -7.21
N GLU A 54 -11.02 -13.01 -6.98
CA GLU A 54 -12.16 -13.16 -7.89
C GLU A 54 -11.82 -12.61 -9.30
N PRO A 55 -11.99 -13.40 -10.37
CA PRO A 55 -11.79 -12.94 -11.74
C PRO A 55 -12.76 -11.82 -12.10
N GLY A 56 -12.27 -10.77 -12.78
CA GLY A 56 -13.11 -9.70 -13.30
C GLY A 56 -13.64 -8.70 -12.25
N GLN A 57 -13.19 -8.78 -10.99
CA GLN A 57 -13.55 -7.79 -9.98
C GLN A 57 -13.03 -6.39 -10.37
N LYS A 58 -13.85 -5.36 -10.16
CA LYS A 58 -13.50 -3.97 -10.50
C LYS A 58 -12.83 -3.29 -9.32
N ILE A 59 -11.55 -2.92 -9.48
CA ILE A 59 -10.80 -2.14 -8.48
C ILE A 59 -10.80 -0.68 -8.92
N VAL A 60 -11.73 0.10 -8.37
CA VAL A 60 -11.87 1.53 -8.68
C VAL A 60 -11.57 2.34 -7.42
N PRO A 61 -10.67 3.33 -7.46
CA PRO A 61 -10.41 4.19 -6.31
C PRO A 61 -11.63 5.07 -6.02
N GLU A 62 -12.04 5.10 -4.76
CA GLU A 62 -13.07 5.99 -4.22
C GLU A 62 -12.47 6.84 -3.11
N PHE A 63 -12.76 8.15 -3.15
CA PHE A 63 -12.31 9.13 -2.16
C PHE A 63 -13.51 9.61 -1.36
N ILE A 64 -13.60 9.19 -0.10
CA ILE A 64 -14.63 9.71 0.84
C ILE A 64 -13.95 10.56 1.91
N ILE A 65 -13.05 9.95 2.67
CA ILE A 65 -12.14 10.63 3.61
C ILE A 65 -10.71 10.15 3.34
N THR A 66 -10.54 8.83 3.25
CA THR A 66 -9.35 8.18 2.72
C THR A 66 -9.66 7.53 1.37
N MET A 67 -8.62 7.25 0.58
CA MET A 67 -8.74 6.49 -0.66
C MET A 67 -8.91 5.01 -0.34
N ARG A 68 -9.93 4.38 -0.94
CA ARG A 68 -10.20 2.94 -0.79
C ARG A 68 -10.78 2.35 -2.08
N PRO A 69 -10.75 1.02 -2.28
CA PRO A 69 -11.47 0.37 -3.38
C PRO A 69 -12.99 0.51 -3.20
N LYS A 70 -13.69 1.07 -4.19
CA LYS A 70 -15.15 1.29 -4.17
C LYS A 70 -15.96 0.02 -3.89
N TYR A 71 -15.55 -1.09 -4.50
CA TYR A 71 -16.27 -2.37 -4.44
C TYR A 71 -15.61 -3.40 -3.50
N GLY A 72 -14.65 -2.95 -2.68
CA GLY A 72 -13.79 -3.83 -1.88
C GLY A 72 -12.77 -4.59 -2.72
N LEU A 73 -12.07 -5.53 -2.07
CA LEU A 73 -11.13 -6.46 -2.70
C LEU A 73 -11.48 -7.87 -2.23
N ARG A 74 -11.98 -8.70 -3.13
CA ARG A 74 -12.46 -10.05 -2.80
C ARG A 74 -11.39 -11.09 -3.13
N ALA A 75 -10.99 -11.85 -2.12
CA ALA A 75 -10.05 -12.94 -2.24
C ALA A 75 -10.51 -14.12 -1.38
N ARG A 76 -10.22 -15.33 -1.85
CA ARG A 76 -10.27 -16.57 -1.06
C ARG A 76 -8.84 -16.91 -0.62
N VAL A 77 -8.70 -17.53 0.56
CA VAL A 77 -7.46 -18.10 1.08
C VAL A 77 -7.59 -19.61 1.07
#